data_AF-A0AB33XI12-F1
#
_entry.id   AF-A0AB33XI12-F1
#
_cell.length_a   1.000
_cell.length_b   1.000
_cell.length_c   1.000
_cell.angle_alpha   90.00
_cell.angle_beta   90.00
_cell.angle_gamma   90.00
#
_symmetry.space_group_name_H-M   'P 1'
#
loop_
_entity.id
_entity.type
_entity.pdbx_description
1 polymer ?
#
loop_
_entity_poly.entity_id
_entity_poly.type
_entity_poly.pdbx_seq_one_letter_code
_entity_poly.pdbx_strand_id
1 'polypeptide(L)'
;MKTFEVMIQTDSQGYLDAKFGGNAPKAFLNSNGLPTYSPKISWQKVEGAKSYALELIDHDAQKVCGMPFVHWVVGNISYNVLEENASMMDKRIVQGVNSLTQGFIRSPLNESEKQRSNLNNSVYIGPMPPNGDHHYLIQVYALDIPKLELKAPFFLGDLHDKMRNHIIAIGRKEFLYKQFVRK
;
A
#
# COMPACT_ATOMS: atom_id res chain seq x y z
N MET A 1 15.34 -13.33 12.55
CA MET A 1 14.03 -12.94 11.98
C MET A 1 13.75 -13.86 10.80
N LYS A 2 12.59 -14.52 10.73
CA LYS A 2 12.25 -15.43 9.62
C LYS A 2 11.81 -14.63 8.38
N THR A 3 11.87 -15.25 7.21
CA THR A 3 11.31 -14.71 5.96
C THR A 3 10.22 -15.64 5.41
N PHE A 4 9.37 -15.12 4.52
CA PHE A 4 8.33 -15.90 3.83
C PHE A 4 8.06 -15.33 2.44
N GLU A 5 7.52 -16.17 1.55
CA GLU A 5 7.23 -15.77 0.18
C GLU A 5 5.96 -14.93 0.08
N VAL A 6 6.04 -13.84 -0.69
CA VAL A 6 4.92 -12.95 -1.04
C VAL A 6 4.68 -13.02 -2.54
N MET A 7 3.41 -13.10 -2.93
CA MET A 7 2.96 -13.34 -4.29
C MET A 7 1.98 -12.26 -4.74
N ILE A 8 2.18 -11.80 -5.97
CA ILE A 8 1.30 -10.91 -6.72
C ILE A 8 1.31 -11.36 -8.18
N GLN A 9 0.15 -11.38 -8.84
CA GLN A 9 0.06 -11.79 -10.23
C GLN A 9 0.71 -10.73 -11.12
N THR A 10 1.64 -11.18 -11.98
CA THR A 10 2.33 -10.36 -12.98
C THR A 10 2.36 -11.09 -14.32
N ASP A 11 2.68 -10.38 -15.40
CA ASP A 11 2.96 -11.00 -16.69
C ASP A 11 4.33 -11.73 -16.69
N SER A 12 4.69 -12.34 -17.81
CA SER A 12 5.97 -13.06 -17.95
C SER A 12 7.21 -12.15 -17.86
N GLN A 13 7.05 -10.83 -17.95
CA GLN A 13 8.11 -9.84 -17.80
C GLN A 13 8.10 -9.19 -16.40
N GLY A 14 7.20 -9.60 -15.50
CA GLY A 14 7.11 -9.10 -14.14
C GLY A 14 6.24 -7.84 -13.97
N TYR A 15 5.49 -7.43 -14.99
CA TYR A 15 4.59 -6.27 -14.90
C TYR A 15 3.26 -6.62 -14.27
N LEU A 16 2.81 -5.76 -13.36
CA LEU A 16 1.45 -5.77 -12.83
C LEU A 16 0.48 -5.23 -13.90
N ASP A 17 -0.72 -5.84 -13.98
CA ASP A 17 -1.74 -5.44 -14.95
C ASP A 17 -2.11 -3.95 -14.85
N ALA A 18 -2.36 -3.34 -16.01
CA ALA A 18 -2.66 -1.92 -16.13
C ALA A 18 -3.81 -1.47 -15.22
N LYS A 19 -4.82 -2.32 -14.96
CA LYS A 19 -6.00 -1.98 -14.14
C LYS A 19 -5.69 -1.58 -12.70
N PHE A 20 -4.48 -1.86 -12.23
CA PHE A 20 -4.03 -1.56 -10.87
C PHE A 20 -3.23 -0.25 -10.75
N GLY A 21 -3.08 0.54 -11.81
CA GLY A 21 -2.35 1.81 -11.76
C GLY A 21 -2.90 2.87 -12.72
N GLY A 22 -2.14 3.93 -12.97
CA GLY A 22 -2.59 5.09 -13.73
C GLY A 22 -2.97 4.80 -15.20
N ASN A 23 -2.44 3.73 -15.78
CA ASN A 23 -2.79 3.29 -17.14
C ASN A 23 -4.10 2.47 -17.19
N ALA A 24 -4.81 2.34 -16.07
CA ALA A 24 -6.03 1.56 -15.99
C ALA A 24 -7.14 2.07 -16.92
N PRO A 25 -7.99 1.16 -17.46
CA PRO A 25 -9.26 1.56 -18.03
C PRO A 25 -10.09 2.34 -17.02
N LYS A 26 -10.87 3.34 -17.50
CA LYS A 26 -11.67 4.23 -16.65
C LYS A 26 -12.56 3.50 -15.63
N ALA A 27 -13.02 2.28 -15.94
CA ALA A 27 -13.84 1.46 -15.05
C ALA A 27 -13.15 1.04 -13.74
N PHE A 28 -11.81 1.07 -13.68
CA PHE A 28 -11.00 0.75 -12.49
C PHE A 28 -10.44 2.01 -11.80
N LEU A 29 -10.78 3.20 -12.31
CA LEU A 29 -10.44 4.48 -11.70
C LEU A 29 -11.64 5.01 -10.93
N ASN A 30 -11.39 5.78 -9.87
CA ASN A 30 -12.48 6.52 -9.21
C ASN A 30 -12.96 7.71 -10.07
N SER A 31 -13.98 8.42 -9.60
CA SER A 31 -14.56 9.57 -10.31
C SER A 31 -13.57 10.72 -10.59
N ASN A 32 -12.46 10.78 -9.86
CA ASN A 32 -11.38 11.76 -10.06
C ASN A 32 -10.24 11.21 -10.96
N GLY A 33 -10.41 10.03 -11.54
CA GLY A 33 -9.40 9.39 -12.38
C GLY A 33 -8.21 8.79 -11.62
N LEU A 34 -8.34 8.53 -10.32
CA LEU A 34 -7.26 7.95 -9.52
C LEU A 34 -7.37 6.42 -9.43
N PRO A 35 -6.24 5.68 -9.51
CA PRO A 35 -6.21 4.23 -9.44
C PRO A 35 -6.30 3.73 -7.99
N THR A 36 -7.51 3.56 -7.47
CA THR A 36 -7.75 3.04 -6.11
C THR A 36 -8.14 1.56 -6.07
N TYR A 37 -8.15 0.88 -7.22
CA TYR A 37 -8.44 -0.54 -7.35
C TYR A 37 -7.19 -1.38 -7.00
N SER A 38 -7.15 -1.95 -5.79
CA SER A 38 -5.96 -2.66 -5.29
C SER A 38 -5.81 -4.09 -5.87
N PRO A 39 -4.58 -4.55 -6.15
CA PRO A 39 -4.36 -5.92 -6.62
C PRO A 39 -4.58 -6.96 -5.53
N LYS A 40 -4.85 -8.21 -5.94
CA LYS A 40 -4.76 -9.36 -5.05
C LYS A 40 -3.31 -9.58 -4.64
N ILE A 41 -3.05 -9.66 -3.34
CA ILE A 41 -1.72 -9.94 -2.78
C ILE A 41 -1.88 -11.06 -1.77
N SER A 42 -1.03 -12.08 -1.85
CA SER A 42 -1.08 -13.23 -0.94
C SER A 42 0.33 -13.64 -0.53
N TRP A 43 0.43 -14.44 0.53
CA TRP A 43 1.70 -14.91 1.04
C TRP A 43 1.55 -16.27 1.72
N GLN A 44 2.66 -16.95 1.94
CA GLN A 44 2.68 -18.19 2.72
C GLN A 44 2.23 -17.91 4.15
N LYS A 45 1.41 -18.80 4.74
CA LYS A 45 1.08 -18.70 6.17
C LYS A 45 2.35 -18.87 7.01
N VAL A 46 2.50 -18.00 7.99
CA VAL A 46 3.62 -18.05 8.94
C VAL A 46 3.12 -18.67 10.24
N GLU A 47 3.83 -19.69 10.74
CA GLU A 47 3.55 -20.30 12.03
C GLU A 47 3.66 -19.27 13.17
N GLY A 48 2.67 -19.25 14.05
CA GLY A 48 2.58 -18.30 15.18
C GLY A 48 2.04 -16.92 14.81
N ALA A 49 1.81 -16.62 13.52
CA ALA A 49 1.23 -15.34 13.10
C ALA A 49 -0.25 -15.28 13.48
N LYS A 50 -0.62 -14.25 14.25
CA LYS A 50 -2.01 -13.96 14.63
C LYS A 50 -2.66 -12.89 13.76
N SER A 51 -1.86 -12.03 13.14
CA SER A 51 -2.28 -11.09 12.12
C SER A 51 -1.13 -10.74 11.18
N TYR A 52 -1.44 -10.02 10.12
CA TYR A 52 -0.45 -9.48 9.18
C TYR A 52 -0.67 -7.98 8.96
N ALA A 53 0.38 -7.32 8.50
CA ALA A 53 0.38 -5.94 8.02
C ALA A 53 1.16 -5.85 6.69
N LEU A 54 0.87 -4.85 5.88
CA LEU A 54 1.46 -4.64 4.57
C LEU A 54 1.83 -3.16 4.36
N GLU A 55 2.98 -2.93 3.74
CA GLU A 55 3.34 -1.66 3.13
C GLU A 55 3.73 -1.86 1.65
N LEU A 56 3.41 -0.88 0.81
CA LEU A 56 3.78 -0.83 -0.60
C LEU A 56 4.47 0.49 -0.89
N ILE A 57 5.73 0.43 -1.31
CA ILE A 57 6.62 1.59 -1.47
C ILE A 57 7.22 1.61 -2.88
N ASP A 58 7.29 2.79 -3.48
CA ASP A 58 8.08 3.07 -4.68
C ASP A 58 9.37 3.78 -4.26
N HIS A 59 10.51 3.09 -4.36
CA HIS A 59 11.82 3.69 -4.10
C HIS A 59 12.34 4.50 -5.30
N ASP A 60 11.91 4.15 -6.52
CA ASP A 60 12.31 4.83 -7.75
C ASP A 60 11.75 6.27 -7.79
N ALA A 61 10.63 6.52 -7.10
CA ALA A 61 10.06 7.85 -6.86
C ALA A 61 11.05 8.83 -6.20
N GLN A 62 12.06 8.34 -5.47
CA GLN A 62 13.08 9.21 -4.87
C GLN A 62 13.81 10.04 -5.91
N LYS A 63 14.06 9.49 -7.10
CA LYS A 63 14.68 10.21 -8.22
C LYS A 63 13.76 11.27 -8.83
N VAL A 64 12.44 11.11 -8.68
CA VAL A 64 11.41 11.96 -9.27
C VAL A 64 11.04 13.13 -8.37
N CYS A 65 10.83 12.87 -7.08
CA CYS A 65 10.31 13.87 -6.13
C CYS A 65 11.17 14.03 -4.86
N GLY A 66 12.31 13.35 -4.77
CA GLY A 66 13.26 13.47 -3.65
C GLY A 66 13.02 12.52 -2.48
N MET A 67 11.92 11.75 -2.48
CA MET A 67 11.61 10.76 -1.43
C MET A 67 10.93 9.51 -2.04
N PRO A 68 11.07 8.33 -1.41
CA PRO A 68 10.21 7.20 -1.73
C PRO A 68 8.72 7.54 -1.55
N PHE A 69 7.86 6.94 -2.35
CA PHE A 69 6.42 7.19 -2.32
C PHE A 69 5.68 6.02 -1.66
N VAL A 70 4.84 6.31 -0.67
CA VAL A 70 3.99 5.33 0.00
C VAL A 70 2.70 5.14 -0.78
N HIS A 71 2.51 3.97 -1.36
CA HIS A 71 1.33 3.61 -2.16
C HIS A 71 0.23 2.94 -1.34
N TRP A 72 0.61 2.15 -0.32
CA TRP A 72 -0.37 1.47 0.53
C TRP A 72 0.21 1.14 1.90
N VAL A 73 -0.60 1.30 2.94
CA VAL A 73 -0.29 0.95 4.33
C VAL A 73 -1.52 0.26 4.91
N VAL A 74 -1.37 -0.97 5.40
CA VAL A 74 -2.49 -1.78 5.87
C VAL A 74 -2.08 -2.53 7.13
N GLY A 75 -2.94 -2.50 8.16
CA GLY A 75 -2.85 -3.33 9.34
C GLY A 75 -4.10 -4.19 9.53
N ASN A 76 -4.10 -5.03 10.57
CA ASN A 76 -5.23 -5.87 10.97
C ASN A 76 -5.70 -6.86 9.90
N ILE A 77 -4.78 -7.38 9.10
CA ILE A 77 -5.09 -8.40 8.08
C ILE A 77 -5.16 -9.77 8.79
N SER A 78 -6.36 -10.36 8.89
CA SER A 78 -6.56 -11.61 9.64
C SER A 78 -6.17 -12.88 8.86
N TYR A 79 -6.01 -12.77 7.55
CA TYR A 79 -5.69 -13.89 6.65
C TYR A 79 -4.40 -13.61 5.88
N ASN A 80 -3.81 -14.64 5.29
CA ASN A 80 -2.59 -14.52 4.49
C ASN A 80 -2.84 -14.06 3.05
N VAL A 81 -3.87 -13.22 2.87
CA VAL A 81 -4.32 -12.69 1.58
C VAL A 81 -5.10 -11.40 1.77
N LEU A 82 -4.86 -10.44 0.88
CA LEU A 82 -5.78 -9.35 0.55
C LEU A 82 -6.35 -9.66 -0.83
N GLU A 83 -7.68 -9.79 -0.90
CA GLU A 83 -8.36 -10.06 -2.18
C GLU A 83 -8.28 -8.85 -3.12
N GLU A 84 -8.51 -9.09 -4.41
CA GLU A 84 -8.61 -8.01 -5.40
C GLU A 84 -9.66 -6.97 -4.94
N ASN A 85 -9.33 -5.70 -5.09
CA ASN A 85 -10.12 -4.56 -4.59
C ASN A 85 -10.30 -4.48 -3.06
N ALA A 86 -9.49 -5.18 -2.26
CA ALA A 86 -9.56 -5.13 -0.79
C ALA A 86 -9.53 -3.70 -0.22
N SER A 87 -8.77 -2.76 -0.81
CA SER A 87 -8.74 -1.37 -0.33
C SER A 87 -10.11 -0.69 -0.34
N MET A 88 -11.04 -1.11 -1.21
CA MET A 88 -12.38 -0.52 -1.29
C MET A 88 -13.43 -1.39 -0.59
N MET A 89 -13.17 -2.69 -0.43
CA MET A 89 -14.19 -3.67 -0.08
C MET A 89 -13.98 -4.34 1.28
N ASP A 90 -12.75 -4.49 1.75
CA ASP A 90 -12.49 -5.22 3.00
C ASP A 90 -12.73 -4.32 4.21
N LYS A 91 -13.77 -4.64 4.98
CA LYS A 91 -14.17 -3.90 6.18
C LYS A 91 -13.40 -4.29 7.44
N ARG A 92 -12.53 -5.31 7.37
CA ARG A 92 -11.80 -5.87 8.51
C ARG A 92 -10.43 -5.23 8.71
N ILE A 93 -9.86 -4.69 7.64
CA ILE A 93 -8.54 -4.06 7.64
C ILE A 93 -8.60 -2.63 8.15
N VAL A 94 -7.45 -2.11 8.60
CA VAL A 94 -7.26 -0.68 8.88
C VAL A 94 -6.20 -0.14 7.92
N GLN A 95 -6.46 1.03 7.34
CA GLN A 95 -5.63 1.59 6.27
C GLN A 95 -4.99 2.91 6.67
N GLY A 96 -3.69 3.02 6.41
CA GLY A 96 -2.89 4.21 6.68
C GLY A 96 -2.91 5.17 5.50
N VAL A 97 -2.48 6.39 5.78
CA VAL A 97 -2.43 7.50 4.83
C VAL A 97 -1.31 7.27 3.80
N ASN A 98 -1.65 7.31 2.51
CA ASN A 98 -0.70 7.23 1.40
C ASN A 98 -0.07 8.61 1.07
N SER A 99 0.94 8.62 0.21
CA SER A 99 1.74 9.81 -0.11
C SER A 99 1.05 10.83 -1.03
N LEU A 100 -0.18 10.61 -1.53
CA LEU A 100 -0.98 11.67 -2.17
C LEU A 100 -1.56 12.66 -1.15
N THR A 101 -1.52 12.35 0.14
CA THR A 101 -2.07 13.24 1.16
C THR A 101 -1.40 14.61 1.14
N GLN A 102 -2.22 15.65 1.20
CA GLN A 102 -1.82 17.01 1.51
C GLN A 102 -2.00 17.31 3.01
N GLY A 103 -2.16 16.30 3.87
CA GLY A 103 -2.50 16.49 5.28
C GLY A 103 -1.36 16.23 6.27
N PHE A 104 -0.11 16.17 5.80
CA PHE A 104 1.05 16.10 6.68
C PHE A 104 1.24 17.41 7.48
N ILE A 105 1.93 17.32 8.62
CA ILE A 105 2.01 18.40 9.64
C ILE A 105 2.34 19.78 9.04
N ARG A 106 3.36 19.84 8.17
CA ARG A 106 3.85 21.09 7.56
C ARG A 106 3.11 21.52 6.28
N SER A 107 2.00 20.88 5.94
CA SER A 107 1.15 21.27 4.81
C SER A 107 0.55 22.67 5.02
N PRO A 108 0.35 23.46 3.95
CA PRO A 108 -0.30 24.77 4.05
C PRO A 108 -1.80 24.72 4.36
N LEU A 109 -2.42 23.53 4.33
CA LEU A 109 -3.85 23.35 4.65
C LEU A 109 -4.14 23.68 6.12
N ASN A 110 -5.38 24.08 6.42
CA ASN A 110 -5.82 24.18 7.82
C ASN A 110 -6.05 22.79 8.45
N GLU A 111 -6.22 22.72 9.78
CA GLU A 111 -6.31 21.43 10.50
C GLU A 111 -7.50 20.55 10.06
N SER A 112 -8.65 21.15 9.77
CA SER A 112 -9.82 20.40 9.27
C SER A 112 -9.58 19.84 7.87
N GLU A 113 -8.92 20.62 7.00
CA GLU A 113 -8.54 20.20 5.66
C GLU A 113 -7.46 19.13 5.66
N LYS A 114 -6.48 19.22 6.56
CA LYS A 114 -5.49 18.15 6.79
C LYS A 114 -6.21 16.87 7.16
N GLN A 115 -7.04 16.88 8.22
CA GLN A 115 -7.79 15.71 8.65
C GLN A 115 -8.60 15.06 7.51
N ARG A 116 -9.30 15.88 6.71
CA ARG A 116 -10.05 15.40 5.53
C ARG A 116 -9.12 14.81 4.48
N SER A 117 -8.00 15.47 4.18
CA SER A 117 -7.01 14.96 3.23
C SER A 117 -6.43 13.63 3.67
N ASN A 118 -6.07 13.48 4.94
CA ASN A 118 -5.55 12.22 5.48
C ASN A 118 -6.57 11.09 5.30
N LEU A 119 -7.82 11.30 5.74
CA LEU A 119 -8.88 10.30 5.63
C LEU A 119 -9.17 9.93 4.17
N ASN A 120 -9.26 10.91 3.28
CA ASN A 120 -9.49 10.69 1.85
C ASN A 120 -8.36 9.88 1.18
N ASN A 121 -7.14 9.96 1.72
CA ASN A 121 -5.96 9.26 1.22
C ASN A 121 -5.56 8.07 2.10
N SER A 122 -6.42 7.60 3.01
CA SER A 122 -6.22 6.36 3.78
C SER A 122 -6.65 5.14 2.95
N VAL A 123 -6.12 5.03 1.73
CA VAL A 123 -6.48 4.00 0.74
C VAL A 123 -5.26 3.60 -0.10
N TYR A 124 -5.38 2.50 -0.84
CA TYR A 124 -4.44 2.18 -1.91
C TYR A 124 -4.45 3.29 -2.97
N ILE A 125 -3.25 3.67 -3.42
CA ILE A 125 -3.08 4.43 -4.67
C ILE A 125 -2.10 3.69 -5.57
N GLY A 126 -2.54 3.38 -6.79
CA GLY A 126 -1.78 2.58 -7.74
C GLY A 126 -0.55 3.28 -8.33
N PRO A 127 0.37 2.52 -8.94
CA PRO A 127 1.51 3.04 -9.69
C PRO A 127 1.15 4.11 -10.72
N MET A 128 1.87 5.23 -10.73
CA MET A 128 1.76 6.27 -11.76
C MET A 128 3.14 6.84 -12.14
N PRO A 129 4.12 5.99 -12.52
CA PRO A 129 5.51 6.44 -12.66
C PRO A 129 5.69 7.31 -13.92
N PRO A 130 6.16 8.57 -13.80
CA PRO A 130 6.12 9.53 -14.90
C PRO A 130 7.33 9.47 -15.85
N ASN A 131 8.46 8.96 -15.38
CA ASN A 131 9.78 9.06 -16.05
C ASN A 131 10.30 7.73 -16.60
N GLY A 132 9.52 6.66 -16.50
CA GLY A 132 9.88 5.33 -16.96
C GLY A 132 9.09 4.26 -16.20
N ASP A 133 9.45 3.00 -16.43
CA ASP A 133 8.94 1.89 -15.64
C ASP A 133 9.58 1.92 -14.25
N HIS A 134 8.80 1.67 -13.20
CA HIS A 134 9.28 1.64 -11.81
C HIS A 134 9.12 0.26 -11.20
N HIS A 135 10.01 -0.06 -10.24
CA HIS A 135 9.86 -1.19 -9.33
C HIS A 135 9.11 -0.74 -8.07
N TYR A 136 8.17 -1.57 -7.64
CA TYR A 136 7.38 -1.36 -6.44
C TYR A 136 7.64 -2.48 -5.45
N LEU A 137 8.00 -2.13 -4.22
CA LEU A 137 8.27 -3.08 -3.16
C LEU A 137 7.04 -3.29 -2.29
N ILE A 138 6.51 -4.52 -2.31
CA ILE A 138 5.58 -5.03 -1.29
C ILE A 138 6.42 -5.59 -0.14
N GLN A 139 6.11 -5.15 1.08
CA GLN A 139 6.66 -5.72 2.29
C GLN A 139 5.52 -6.10 3.25
N VAL A 140 5.52 -7.37 3.67
CA VAL A 140 4.49 -7.95 4.53
C VAL A 140 5.12 -8.36 5.86
N TYR A 141 4.45 -8.03 6.96
CA TYR A 141 4.86 -8.33 8.31
C TYR A 141 3.92 -9.38 8.90
N ALA A 142 4.48 -10.47 9.44
CA ALA A 142 3.73 -11.42 10.25
C ALA A 142 3.87 -11.04 11.73
N LEU A 143 2.74 -10.95 12.44
CA LEU A 143 2.67 -10.41 13.80
C LEU A 143 2.18 -11.44 14.81
N ASP A 144 2.73 -11.43 16.02
CA ASP A 144 2.36 -12.34 17.13
C ASP A 144 1.14 -11.87 17.96
N ILE A 145 0.54 -10.74 17.57
CA ILE A 145 -0.69 -10.18 18.13
C ILE A 145 -1.81 -10.15 17.09
N PRO A 146 -3.08 -10.34 17.50
CA PRO A 146 -4.19 -10.47 16.55
C PRO A 146 -4.68 -9.13 15.98
N LYS A 147 -4.36 -8.01 16.64
CA LYS A 147 -4.86 -6.69 16.27
C LYS A 147 -3.90 -5.59 16.74
N LEU A 148 -3.67 -4.62 15.87
CA LEU A 148 -2.99 -3.36 16.14
C LEU A 148 -4.03 -2.31 16.57
N GLU A 149 -3.69 -1.57 17.63
CA GLU A 149 -4.46 -0.44 18.12
C GLU A 149 -4.25 0.80 17.21
N LEU A 150 -4.84 0.74 16.02
CA LEU A 150 -4.79 1.76 14.98
C LEU A 150 -6.19 2.19 14.56
N LYS A 151 -6.35 3.49 14.31
CA LYS A 151 -7.55 4.09 13.74
C LYS A 151 -7.13 5.11 12.71
N ALA A 152 -7.77 5.11 11.54
CA ALA A 152 -7.52 6.13 10.53
C ALA A 152 -7.94 7.53 11.03
N PRO A 153 -7.18 8.60 10.71
CA PRO A 153 -5.93 8.55 9.94
C PRO A 153 -4.72 8.15 10.80
N PHE A 154 -3.83 7.34 10.22
CA PHE A 154 -2.51 7.01 10.78
C PHE A 154 -1.49 6.92 9.64
N PHE A 155 -0.21 7.16 9.92
CA PHE A 155 0.88 7.13 8.95
C PHE A 155 1.73 5.86 9.07
N LEU A 156 2.67 5.68 8.14
CA LEU A 156 3.58 4.55 8.15
C LEU A 156 4.36 4.43 9.47
N GLY A 157 4.78 5.55 10.06
CA GLY A 157 5.44 5.57 11.37
C GLY A 157 4.57 4.97 12.48
N ASP A 158 3.28 5.31 12.51
CA ASP A 158 2.33 4.77 13.50
C ASP A 158 2.14 3.25 13.33
N LEU A 159 2.13 2.75 12.08
CA LEU A 159 2.10 1.31 11.82
C LEU A 159 3.32 0.62 12.45
N HIS A 160 4.53 1.14 12.18
CA HIS A 160 5.78 0.61 12.72
C HIS A 160 5.85 0.70 14.24
N ASP A 161 5.31 1.77 14.84
CA ASP A 161 5.20 1.89 16.30
C ASP A 161 4.36 0.77 16.91
N LYS A 162 3.24 0.41 16.29
CA LYS A 162 2.36 -0.67 16.78
C LYS A 162 2.88 -2.07 16.45
N MET A 163 3.70 -2.22 15.40
CA MET A 163 4.34 -3.49 15.06
C MET A 163 5.61 -3.77 15.87
N ARG A 164 6.23 -2.75 16.47
CA ARG A 164 7.49 -2.88 17.21
C ARG A 164 7.39 -3.98 18.27
N ASN A 165 8.38 -4.86 18.31
CA ASN A 165 8.47 -6.05 19.18
C ASN A 165 7.44 -7.16 18.90
N HIS A 166 6.58 -7.01 17.90
CA HIS A 166 5.56 -8.01 17.53
C HIS A 166 5.83 -8.71 16.19
N ILE A 167 6.88 -8.29 15.45
CA ILE A 167 7.23 -8.87 14.15
C ILE A 167 7.97 -10.20 14.35
N ILE A 168 7.40 -11.29 13.83
CA ILE A 168 8.01 -12.63 13.87
C ILE A 168 8.63 -13.06 12.54
N ALA A 169 8.15 -12.50 11.42
CA ALA A 169 8.70 -12.73 10.09
C ALA A 169 8.39 -11.57 9.14
N ILE A 170 9.20 -11.42 8.09
CA ILE A 170 9.02 -10.41 7.03
C ILE A 170 9.10 -11.07 5.65
N GLY A 171 8.13 -10.77 4.78
CA GLY A 171 8.11 -11.18 3.39
C GLY A 171 8.28 -9.97 2.47
N ARG A 172 8.96 -10.15 1.33
CA ARG A 172 9.20 -9.09 0.35
C ARG A 172 8.91 -9.59 -1.06
N LYS A 173 8.32 -8.74 -1.89
CA LYS A 173 8.12 -9.00 -3.32
C LYS A 173 8.16 -7.70 -4.10
N GLU A 174 8.84 -7.72 -5.22
CA GLU A 174 8.82 -6.62 -6.18
C GLU A 174 7.95 -6.96 -7.39
N PHE A 175 7.40 -5.93 -8.01
CA PHE A 175 6.76 -5.99 -9.33
C PHE A 175 7.08 -4.72 -10.12
N LEU A 176 6.98 -4.81 -11.44
CA LEU A 176 7.10 -3.67 -12.34
C LEU A 176 5.73 -3.07 -12.65
N TYR A 177 5.68 -1.77 -12.90
CA TYR A 177 4.55 -1.14 -13.57
C TYR A 177 5.04 -0.23 -14.68
N LYS A 178 4.35 -0.26 -15.82
CA LYS A 178 4.72 0.51 -17.02
C LYS A 178 4.62 2.01 -16.77
N GLN A 179 5.50 2.78 -17.40
CA GLN A 179 5.43 4.25 -17.42
C GLN A 179 4.00 4.74 -17.64
N PHE A 180 3.55 5.66 -16.80
CA PHE A 180 2.29 6.35 -16.96
C PHE A 180 2.49 7.61 -17.80
N VAL A 181 1.83 7.66 -18.95
CA VAL A 181 1.83 8.83 -19.84
C VAL A 181 0.40 9.33 -19.93
N ARG A 182 0.16 10.58 -19.49
CA ARG A 182 -1.14 11.22 -19.73
C ARG A 182 -1.31 11.38 -21.24
N LYS A 183 -2.39 10.80 -21.77
CA LYS A 183 -2.87 11.08 -23.12
C LYS A 183 -3.53 12.45 -23.18
#